data_AF-A0AAX0XLE6-F1
#
_entry.id   AF-A0AAX0XLE6-F1
#
_cell.length_a   1.000
_cell.length_b   1.000
_cell.length_c   1.000
_cell.angle_alpha   90.00
_cell.angle_beta   90.00
_cell.angle_gamma   90.00
#
_symmetry.space_group_name_H-M   'P 1'
#
loop_
_entity.id
_entity.type
_entity.pdbx_description
1 polymer ?
#
loop_
_entity_poly.entity_id
_entity_poly.type
_entity_poly.pdbx_seq_one_letter_code
_entity_poly.pdbx_strand_id
1 'polypeptide(L)' 'MNQTPGKTHLTALDILIELRCWLADNVEMQTEPAIVAHLPNGSPLTQADSIEAIDALLHQLRH' A
#
# COMPACT_ATOMS: atom_id res chain seq x y z
N MET A 1 -13.91 8.05 29.86
CA MET A 1 -13.63 6.77 29.15
C MET A 1 -12.11 6.62 29.10
N ASN A 2 -11.56 5.70 29.91
CA ASN A 2 -10.11 5.47 29.96
C ASN A 2 -9.66 4.85 28.65
N GLN A 3 -8.78 5.53 27.92
CA GLN A 3 -8.11 4.99 26.74
C GLN A 3 -7.22 3.82 27.20
N THR A 4 -7.46 2.64 26.65
CA THR A 4 -6.61 1.47 26.90
C THR A 4 -5.18 1.76 26.38
N PRO A 5 -4.12 1.61 27.20
CA PRO A 5 -2.73 1.94 26.81
C PRO A 5 -2.09 1.04 25.73
N GLY A 6 -2.88 0.32 24.94
CA GLY A 6 -2.41 -0.80 24.10
C GLY A 6 -2.84 -0.75 22.63
N LYS A 7 -3.38 0.37 22.14
CA LYS A 7 -3.46 0.60 20.69
C LYS A 7 -2.27 1.45 20.31
N THR A 8 -1.18 0.81 19.88
CA THR A 8 -0.16 1.48 19.08
C THR A 8 -0.92 2.16 17.94
N HIS A 9 -1.04 3.48 17.99
CA HIS A 9 -1.69 4.21 16.91
C HIS A 9 -0.86 3.94 15.66
N LEU A 10 -1.39 3.14 14.74
CA LEU A 10 -0.74 2.90 13.45
C LEU A 10 -0.53 4.26 12.82
N THR A 11 0.72 4.63 12.62
CA THR A 11 1.04 5.84 11.88
C THR A 11 0.71 5.60 10.40
N ALA A 12 0.54 6.68 9.64
CA ALA A 12 0.38 6.56 8.19
C ALA A 12 1.55 5.78 7.56
N LEU A 13 2.75 5.92 8.12
CA LEU A 13 3.93 5.19 7.69
C LEU A 13 3.79 3.66 7.92
N ASP A 14 3.33 3.25 9.11
CA ASP A 14 3.13 1.81 9.42
C ASP A 14 2.10 1.17 8.48
N ILE A 15 1.01 1.88 8.19
CA ILE A 15 -0.04 1.41 7.28
C ILE A 15 0.48 1.27 5.86
N LEU A 16 1.26 2.24 5.38
CA LEU A 16 1.83 2.20 4.03
C LEU A 16 2.86 1.08 3.87
N ILE A 17 3.67 0.82 4.91
CA ILE A 17 4.62 -0.30 4.92
C ILE A 17 3.89 -1.64 4.84
N GLU A 18 2.86 -1.85 5.69
CA GLU A 18 2.06 -3.08 5.67
C GLU A 18 1.35 -3.29 4.32
N LEU A 19 0.74 -2.24 3.77
CA LEU A 19 0.09 -2.31 2.47
C LEU A 19 1.08 -2.65 1.35
N ARG A 20 2.28 -2.08 1.39
CA ARG A 20 3.35 -2.36 0.41
C ARG A 20 3.84 -3.81 0.49
N CYS A 21 4.02 -4.35 1.70
CA CYS A 21 4.40 -5.75 1.90
C CYS A 21 3.29 -6.69 1.41
N TRP A 22 2.04 -6.43 1.77
CA TRP A 22 0.91 -7.21 1.30
C TRP A 22 0.83 -7.20 -0.23
N LEU A 23 0.98 -6.05 -0.88
CA LEU A 23 0.99 -5.98 -2.34
C LEU A 23 2.18 -6.74 -2.94
N ALA A 24 3.38 -6.67 -2.36
CA ALA A 24 4.52 -7.42 -2.87
C ALA A 24 4.30 -8.94 -2.79
N ASP A 25 3.83 -9.44 -1.65
CA ASP A 25 3.57 -10.87 -1.44
C ASP A 25 2.49 -11.40 -2.39
N ASN A 26 1.43 -10.60 -2.61
CA ASN A 26 0.37 -11.00 -3.53
C ASN A 26 0.88 -11.06 -4.98
N VAL A 27 1.85 -10.22 -5.40
CA VAL A 27 2.43 -10.28 -6.76
C VAL A 27 3.10 -11.63 -6.99
N GLU A 28 3.83 -12.17 -6.01
CA GLU A 28 4.50 -13.47 -6.14
C GLU A 28 3.51 -14.64 -6.25
N MET A 29 2.31 -14.48 -5.68
CA MET A 29 1.26 -15.50 -5.72
C MET A 29 0.37 -15.42 -6.97
N GLN A 30 0.40 -14.33 -7.74
CA GLN A 30 -0.45 -14.18 -8.91
C GLN A 30 0.25 -14.65 -10.19
N THR A 31 -0.48 -15.33 -11.07
CA THR A 31 0.01 -15.74 -12.40
C THR A 31 -0.05 -14.61 -13.43
N GLU A 32 -0.87 -13.59 -13.18
CA GLU A 32 -1.08 -12.42 -14.06
C GLU A 32 -1.08 -11.14 -13.22
N PRO A 33 -0.71 -9.97 -13.80
CA PRO A 33 -0.74 -8.70 -13.08
C PRO A 33 -2.18 -8.36 -12.64
N ALA A 34 -2.43 -8.31 -11.34
CA ALA A 34 -3.75 -7.93 -10.85
C ALA A 34 -4.02 -6.44 -11.08
N ILE A 35 -5.20 -6.17 -11.63
CA ILE A 35 -5.73 -4.82 -11.76
C ILE A 35 -6.37 -4.45 -10.42
N VAL A 36 -5.81 -3.44 -9.77
CA VAL A 36 -6.28 -2.94 -8.48
C VAL A 36 -7.40 -1.92 -8.67
N ALA A 37 -7.34 -1.11 -9.73
CA ALA A 37 -8.37 -0.13 -10.08
C ALA A 37 -8.32 0.23 -11.57
N HIS A 38 -9.35 0.93 -12.04
CA HIS A 38 -9.31 1.63 -13.32
C HIS A 38 -9.25 3.13 -13.05
N LEU A 39 -8.24 3.79 -13.62
CA LEU A 39 -8.07 5.24 -13.52
C LEU A 39 -9.19 5.96 -14.32
N PRO A 40 -9.44 7.26 -14.05
CA PRO A 40 -10.48 8.03 -14.74
C PRO A 40 -10.31 8.10 -16.27
N ASN A 41 -9.09 7.90 -16.77
CA ASN A 41 -8.77 7.83 -18.20
C ASN A 41 -9.00 6.42 -18.80
N GLY A 42 -9.48 5.46 -18.01
CA GLY A 42 -9.70 4.07 -18.42
C GLY A 42 -8.46 3.18 -18.36
N SER A 43 -7.29 3.70 -18.01
CA SER A 43 -6.07 2.89 -17.87
C SER A 43 -6.17 2.01 -16.63
N PRO A 44 -5.80 0.72 -16.73
CA PRO A 44 -5.71 -0.14 -15.55
C PRO A 44 -4.57 0.34 -14.65
N LEU A 45 -4.82 0.41 -13.36
CA LEU A 45 -3.80 0.54 -12.33
C LEU A 45 -3.47 -0.86 -11.85
N THR A 46 -2.25 -1.30 -12.12
CA THR A 46 -1.79 -2.62 -11.70
C THR A 46 -1.33 -2.61 -10.25
N GLN A 47 -1.15 -3.82 -9.71
CA GLN A 47 -0.54 -4.03 -8.41
C GLN A 47 0.90 -3.49 -8.35
N ALA A 48 1.66 -3.61 -9.44
CA ALA A 48 3.02 -3.07 -9.54
C ALA A 48 3.02 -1.53 -9.48
N ASP A 49 2.10 -0.88 -10.22
CA ASP A 49 1.95 0.59 -10.19
C ASP A 49 1.57 1.08 -8.78
N SER A 50 0.76 0.29 -8.06
CA SER A 50 0.37 0.60 -6.68
C SER A 50 1.55 0.50 -5.71
N ILE A 51 2.43 -0.49 -5.89
CA ILE A 51 3.67 -0.62 -5.10
C ILE A 51 4.58 0.58 -5.36
N GLU A 52 4.78 0.97 -6.61
CA GLU A 52 5.62 2.12 -6.98
C GLU A 52 5.10 3.43 -6.36
N ALA A 53 3.78 3.66 -6.41
CA ALA A 53 3.15 4.83 -5.80
C ALA A 53 3.35 4.87 -4.28
N ILE A 54 3.26 3.71 -3.61
CA ILE A 54 3.49 3.62 -2.16
C ILE A 54 4.97 3.84 -1.83
N ASP A 55 5.91 3.26 -2.59
CA ASP A 55 7.35 3.47 -2.38
C ASP A 55 7.71 4.95 -2.55
N ALA A 56 7.13 5.66 -3.53
CA ALA A 56 7.30 7.11 -3.69
C ALA A 56 6.75 7.90 -2.50
N LEU A 57 5.58 7.53 -1.98
CA LEU A 57 4.98 8.18 -0.81
C LEU A 57 5.77 7.92 0.48
N LEU A 58 6.28 6.69 0.66
CA LEU A 58 7.16 6.33 1.78
C LEU A 58 8.47 7.12 1.74
N HIS A 59 9.03 7.34 0.54
CA HIS A 59 10.21 8.18 0.37
C HIS A 59 9.91 9.63 0.77
N GLN A 60 8.79 10.20 0.34
CA GLN A 60 8.36 11.54 0.71
C GLN A 60 8.15 11.71 2.22
N LEU A 61 7.58 10.71 2.90
CA LEU A 61 7.30 10.77 4.35
C LEU A 61 8.54 10.54 5.22
N ARG A 62 9.64 10.02 4.66
CA ARG A 62 10.93 9.86 5.36
C ARG A 62 11.81 11.12 5.29
N HIS A 63 11.43 12.12 4.49
CA HIS A 63 12.12 13.39 4.31
C HIS A 63 11.38 14.55 4.98
#